data_AF-A0A947KJ05-F1
#
_entry.id   AF-A0A947KJ05-F1
#
_cell.length_a   1.000
_cell.length_b   1.000
_cell.length_c   1.000
_cell.angle_alpha   90.00
_cell.angle_beta   90.00
_cell.angle_gamma   90.00
#
_symmetry.space_group_name_H-M   'P 1'
#
loop_
_entity.id
_entity.type
_entity.pdbx_description
1 polymer ?
#
loop_
_entity_poly.entity_id
_entity_poly.type
_entity_poly.pdbx_seq_one_letter_code
_entity_poly.pdbx_strand_id
1 'polypeptide(L)' 'MKIKYLPIAALLMVWCFLPVRVFAAEIIGDFSVKVELSENRTARFVEQIEYDFGDEDRHGIFRYIPTSYNRH' A
#
# COMPACT_ATOMS: atom_id res chain seq x y z
N MET A 1 44.66 -23.57 16.95
CA MET A 1 44.13 -22.80 15.79
C MET A 1 42.67 -22.39 16.03
N LYS A 2 42.37 -21.51 16.99
CA LYS A 2 40.97 -21.14 17.24
C LYS A 2 40.90 -19.67 17.69
N ILE A 3 39.88 -18.96 17.20
CA ILE A 3 39.33 -17.67 17.71
C ILE A 3 39.72 -16.37 16.96
N LYS A 4 40.63 -16.35 15.96
CA LYS A 4 40.89 -15.09 15.20
C LYS A 4 39.68 -14.52 14.45
N TYR A 5 38.74 -15.36 14.02
CA TYR A 5 37.58 -14.95 13.21
C TYR A 5 36.28 -14.80 14.02
N LEU A 6 36.29 -15.17 15.31
CA LEU A 6 35.13 -15.06 16.19
C LEU A 6 34.57 -13.62 16.31
N PRO A 7 35.40 -12.56 16.43
CA PRO A 7 34.85 -11.19 16.51
C PRO A 7 34.25 -10.73 15.18
N ILE A 8 34.80 -11.16 14.06
CA ILE A 8 34.28 -10.83 12.72
C ILE A 8 32.93 -11.51 12.49
N ALA A 9 32.81 -12.78 12.90
CA ALA A 9 31.54 -13.51 12.84
C ALA A 9 30.47 -12.87 13.74
N ALA A 10 30.84 -12.42 14.94
CA ALA A 10 29.92 -11.72 15.83
C ALA A 10 29.47 -10.37 15.25
N LEU A 11 30.38 -9.61 14.62
CA LEU A 11 30.05 -8.33 13.97
C LEU A 11 29.09 -8.53 12.79
N LEU A 12 29.35 -9.52 11.93
CA LEU A 12 28.46 -9.87 10.82
C LEU A 12 27.09 -10.34 11.31
N MET A 13 27.07 -11.11 12.41
CA MET A 13 25.82 -11.58 13.01
C MET A 13 24.98 -10.41 13.52
N VAL A 14 25.59 -9.42 14.18
CA VAL A 14 24.90 -8.19 14.63
C VAL A 14 24.36 -7.39 13.44
N TRP A 15 25.09 -7.33 12.33
CA TRP A 15 24.64 -6.63 11.12
C TRP A 15 23.37 -7.25 10.52
N CYS A 16 23.25 -8.58 10.54
CA CYS A 16 22.06 -9.29 10.04
C CYS A 16 20.78 -9.00 10.84
N PHE A 17 20.89 -8.52 12.08
CA PHE A 17 19.73 -8.20 12.92
C PHE A 17 19.39 -6.71 12.95
N LEU A 18 20.05 -5.88 12.14
CA LEU A 18 19.65 -4.47 12.00
C LEU A 18 18.31 -4.40 11.26
N PRO A 19 17.25 -3.84 11.87
CA PRO A 19 15.98 -3.66 11.18
C PRO A 19 16.17 -2.65 10.05
N VAL A 20 16.11 -3.11 8.80
CA VAL A 20 16.00 -2.23 7.64
C VAL A 20 14.58 -1.68 7.65
N ARG A 21 14.45 -0.35 7.76
CA ARG A 21 13.15 0.30 7.68
C ARG A 21 12.69 0.26 6.23
N VAL A 22 11.75 -0.64 5.91
CA VAL A 22 11.02 -0.63 4.64
C VAL A 22 9.96 0.45 4.76
N PHE A 23 10.19 1.61 4.12
CA PHE A 23 9.26 2.72 4.04
C PHE A 23 8.77 2.85 2.59
N ALA A 24 7.84 1.98 2.21
CA ALA A 24 6.93 2.26 1.12
C ALA A 24 5.53 2.00 1.68
N ALA A 25 5.12 2.87 2.61
CA ALA A 25 3.73 2.89 3.04
C ALA A 25 3.00 3.76 2.02
N GLU A 26 2.26 3.12 1.14
CA GLU A 26 1.41 3.81 0.17
C GLU A 26 0.40 4.71 0.92
N ILE A 27 0.10 5.90 0.39
CA ILE A 27 -0.73 6.89 1.07
C ILE A 27 -1.92 7.26 0.18
N ILE A 28 -3.13 7.17 0.73
CA ILE A 28 -4.32 7.78 0.14
C ILE A 28 -4.39 9.22 0.66
N GLY A 29 -4.11 10.20 -0.21
CA GLY A 29 -4.21 11.61 0.12
C GLY A 29 -5.65 12.11 0.16
N ASP A 30 -6.45 11.68 -0.81
CA ASP A 30 -7.88 12.01 -0.92
C ASP A 30 -8.66 10.84 -1.51
N PHE A 31 -9.91 10.69 -1.05
CA PHE A 31 -10.89 9.82 -1.67
C PHE A 31 -12.22 10.57 -1.77
N SER A 32 -12.65 10.87 -2.98
CA SER A 32 -13.89 11.57 -3.24
C SER A 32 -14.79 10.82 -4.22
N VAL A 33 -16.09 10.90 -3.96
CA VAL A 33 -17.11 10.24 -4.78
C VAL A 33 -18.15 11.27 -5.18
N LYS A 34 -18.38 11.39 -6.49
CA LYS A 34 -19.47 12.18 -7.06
C LYS A 34 -20.53 11.25 -7.61
N VAL A 35 -21.78 11.51 -7.25
CA VAL A 35 -22.94 10.73 -7.67
C VAL A 35 -23.93 11.64 -8.39
N GLU A 36 -24.26 11.28 -9.63
CA GLU A 36 -25.25 11.97 -10.44
C GLU A 36 -26.44 11.04 -10.68
N LEU A 37 -27.62 11.45 -10.23
CA LEU A 37 -28.87 10.73 -10.49
C LEU A 37 -29.62 11.42 -11.62
N SER A 38 -29.93 10.65 -12.66
CA SER A 38 -30.70 11.12 -13.81
C SER A 38 -32.17 10.72 -13.68
N GLU A 39 -33.07 11.51 -14.27
CA GLU A 39 -34.52 11.25 -14.26
C GLU A 39 -34.90 9.91 -14.90
N ASN A 40 -34.07 9.42 -15.82
CA ASN A 40 -34.22 8.12 -16.48
C ASN A 40 -33.82 6.93 -15.57
N ARG A 41 -33.68 7.14 -14.27
CA ARG A 41 -33.29 6.13 -13.27
C ARG A 41 -31.88 5.56 -13.48
N THR A 42 -31.01 6.31 -14.15
CA THR A 42 -29.58 5.99 -14.23
C THR A 42 -28.83 6.72 -13.13
N ALA A 43 -27.90 6.03 -12.48
CA ALA A 43 -26.97 6.61 -11.53
C ALA A 43 -25.55 6.53 -12.10
N ARG A 44 -24.84 7.66 -12.12
CA ARG A 44 -23.44 7.72 -12.50
C ARG A 44 -22.60 7.98 -11.25
N PHE A 45 -21.61 7.12 -11.03
CA PHE A 45 -20.65 7.23 -9.94
C PHE A 45 -19.29 7.55 -10.53
N VAL A 46 -18.64 8.59 -10.00
CA VAL A 46 -17.27 8.95 -10.34
C VAL A 46 -16.47 8.96 -9.04
N GLU A 47 -15.55 8.02 -8.90
CA GLU A 47 -14.64 7.93 -7.77
C GLU A 47 -13.28 8.48 -8.19
N GLN A 48 -12.70 9.34 -7.35
CA GLN A 48 -11.37 9.89 -7.52
C GLN A 48 -10.55 9.55 -6.28
N ILE A 49 -9.34 9.03 -6.50
CA ILE A 49 -8.40 8.66 -5.44
C ILE A 49 -7.09 9.39 -5.75
N GLU A 50 -6.64 10.22 -4.82
CA GLU A 50 -5.28 10.74 -4.84
C GLU A 50 -4.40 9.75 -4.07
N TYR A 51 -3.45 9.14 -4.77
CA TYR A 51 -2.67 8.02 -4.25
C TYR A 51 -1.18 8.24 -4.48
N ASP A 52 -0.41 8.17 -3.40
CA ASP A 52 1.04 8.13 -3.43
C ASP A 52 1.49 6.66 -3.31
N PHE A 53 2.05 6.15 -4.40
CA PHE A 53 2.58 4.79 -4.47
C PHE A 53 3.97 4.66 -3.82
N GLY A 54 4.67 5.78 -3.56
CA GLY A 54 6.07 5.75 -3.12
C GLY A 54 7.04 5.25 -4.20
N ASP A 55 8.22 4.83 -3.77
CA ASP A 55 9.40 4.66 -4.65
C ASP A 55 9.61 3.25 -5.22
N GLU A 56 8.75 2.29 -4.91
CA GLU A 56 8.89 0.92 -5.44
C GLU A 56 8.49 0.83 -6.93
N ASP A 57 8.97 -0.18 -7.66
CA ASP A 57 8.69 -0.29 -9.10
C ASP A 57 7.35 -0.99 -9.42
N ARG A 58 6.73 -1.65 -8.43
CA ARG A 58 5.56 -2.52 -8.64
C ARG A 58 4.40 -2.12 -7.74
N HIS A 59 3.44 -1.43 -8.35
CA HIS A 59 2.29 -0.85 -7.68
C HIS A 59 0.97 -1.20 -8.35
N GLY A 60 -0.11 -1.17 -7.59
CA GLY A 60 -1.44 -1.38 -8.13
C GLY A 60 -2.53 -1.32 -7.07
N ILE A 61 -3.73 -0.91 -7.49
CA ILE A 61 -4.88 -0.81 -6.61
C ILE A 61 -5.78 -2.03 -6.83
N PHE A 62 -5.83 -2.94 -5.86
CA PHE A 62 -6.80 -4.02 -5.82
C PHE A 62 -8.06 -3.55 -5.10
N ARG A 63 -9.21 -3.53 -5.78
CA ARG A 63 -10.48 -3.12 -5.20
C ARG A 63 -11.62 -4.05 -5.58
N TYR A 64 -12.52 -4.24 -4.61
CA TYR A 64 -13.82 -4.85 -4.83
C TYR A 64 -14.83 -3.75 -5.16
N ILE A 65 -15.43 -3.82 -6.34
CA ILE A 65 -16.48 -2.89 -6.74
C ILE A 65 -17.83 -3.62 -6.59
N PRO A 66 -18.70 -3.19 -5.65
CA PRO A 66 -20.00 -3.80 -5.49
C PRO A 66 -20.87 -3.50 -6.72
N THR A 67 -21.50 -4.53 -7.28
CA THR A 67 -22.43 -4.38 -8.41
C THR A 67 -23.87 -4.18 -7.97
N SER A 68 -24.16 -4.35 -6.69
CA SER A 68 -25.48 -4.18 -6.09
C SER A 68 -25.38 -3.45 -4.76
N TYR A 69 -26.27 -2.50 -4.54
CA TYR A 69 -26.44 -1.84 -3.25
C TYR A 69 -27.62 -2.50 -2.52
N ASN A 70 -27.36 -3.11 -1.35
CA ASN A 70 -28.41 -3.62 -0.48
C ASN A 70 -28.51 -2.72 0.76
N ARG A 71 -29.64 -2.04 0.94
CA ARG A 71 -29.93 -1.28 2.15
C ARG A 71 -30.73 -2.19 3.08
N HIS A 72 -30.10 -2.65 4.15
CA HIS A 72 -30.79 -3.25 5.28
C HIS A 72 -31.50 -2.19 6.13
#